data_AF-A0A9R1ARC2-F1
#
_entry.id   AF-A0A9R1ARC2-F1
#
_cell.length_a   1.000
_cell.length_b   1.000
_cell.length_c   1.000
_cell.angle_alpha   90.00
_cell.angle_beta   90.00
_cell.angle_gamma   90.00
#
_symmetry.space_group_name_H-M   'P 1'
#
loop_
_entity.id
_entity.type
_entity.pdbx_description
1 polymer ?
#
loop_
_entity_poly.entity_id
_entity_poly.type
_entity_poly.pdbx_seq_one_letter_code
_entity_poly.pdbx_strand_id
1 'polypeptide(L)'
;MEPNLGQALATVLTLLVTIRAVWYLIWRPYAVARWFARQGIRGPPYRFLVGSLPECHRMLVAGRAKALDTSSHDCITTVQPFFREWASQYGKTFLYWLGPTPALCCTDMELVKQMFTVRTDVFQKDYLNPSLDSVFGNGVIFANGQDWKRRRKFVHPAFNQETIKSMSAIAWDCTRQTMERWCVQLRGQQQAEIDMRYDSDEIAMGVIAQVMLGKDHEEAREVFIAGREQLKIAAYASADPPLPGFRYLPTRRNRRMWQLDKLVTSKISPIMKARLASSVYEDDLLGQMLQQQACRSGSGAETLSTQEMIGECRTLFAAGYETSASIITWAMFLLAGDGQGGGRPGMSCSPATHG
;
A
#
# COMPACT_ATOMS: atom_id res chain seq x y z
N MET A 1 11.50 -32.51 48.56
CA MET A 1 10.66 -31.59 47.78
C MET A 1 10.82 -31.98 46.33
N GLU A 2 9.89 -32.78 45.80
CA GLU A 2 9.91 -33.10 44.37
C GLU A 2 9.53 -31.85 43.58
N PRO A 3 10.21 -31.55 42.47
CA PRO A 3 9.82 -30.44 41.62
C PRO A 3 8.40 -30.72 41.11
N ASN A 4 7.48 -29.82 41.45
CA ASN A 4 6.11 -29.87 40.93
C ASN A 4 6.18 -29.94 39.40
N LEU A 5 5.44 -30.85 38.77
CA LEU A 5 5.39 -31.02 37.31
C LEU A 5 5.26 -29.69 36.55
N GLY A 6 4.53 -28.72 37.10
CA GLY A 6 4.41 -27.37 36.57
C GLY A 6 5.71 -26.56 36.54
N GLN A 7 6.60 -26.72 37.53
CA GLN A 7 7.92 -26.09 37.55
C GLN A 7 8.84 -26.70 36.47
N ALA A 8 8.80 -28.02 36.30
CA ALA A 8 9.57 -28.70 35.25
C ALA A 8 9.09 -28.33 33.84
N LEU A 9 7.77 -28.20 33.63
CA LEU A 9 7.23 -27.73 32.34
C LEU A 9 7.60 -26.27 32.07
N ALA A 10 7.57 -25.41 33.09
CA ALA A 10 7.96 -24.02 32.96
C ALA A 10 9.44 -23.85 32.60
N THR A 11 10.34 -24.63 33.21
CA THR A 11 11.78 -24.58 32.90
C THR A 11 12.09 -25.11 31.50
N VAL A 12 11.41 -26.16 31.05
CA VAL A 12 11.55 -26.66 29.66
C VAL A 12 11.06 -25.60 28.67
N LEU A 13 9.92 -24.95 28.94
CA LEU A 13 9.38 -23.91 28.07
C LEU A 13 10.33 -22.70 27.99
N THR A 14 10.87 -22.23 29.12
CA THR A 14 11.82 -21.10 29.12
C THR A 14 13.12 -21.46 28.41
N LEU A 15 13.63 -22.68 28.57
CA LEU A 15 14.79 -23.16 27.82
C LEU A 15 14.52 -23.19 26.30
N LEU A 16 13.37 -23.70 25.87
CA LEU A 16 13.01 -23.73 24.44
C LEU A 16 12.88 -22.33 23.85
N VAL A 17 12.24 -21.41 24.58
CA VAL A 17 12.09 -20.00 24.16
C VAL A 17 13.45 -19.31 24.07
N THR A 18 14.32 -19.50 25.06
CA THR A 18 15.66 -18.89 25.07
C THR A 18 16.55 -19.45 23.97
N ILE A 19 16.57 -20.77 23.75
CA ILE A 19 17.30 -21.39 22.63
C ILE A 19 16.80 -20.83 21.29
N ARG A 20 15.47 -20.77 21.12
CA ARG A 20 14.87 -20.23 19.89
C ARG A 20 15.20 -18.75 19.69
N ALA A 21 15.21 -17.96 20.77
CA ALA A 21 15.59 -16.55 20.73
C ALA A 21 17.07 -16.36 20.39
N VAL A 22 17.98 -17.11 21.01
CA VAL A 22 19.42 -17.08 20.70
C VAL A 22 19.66 -17.47 19.24
N TRP A 23 19.01 -18.54 18.77
CA TRP A 23 19.11 -18.96 17.39
C TRP A 23 18.61 -17.87 16.43
N TYR A 24 17.43 -17.30 16.71
CA TYR A 24 16.79 -16.31 15.82
C TYR A 24 17.49 -14.94 15.83
N LEU A 25 17.93 -14.46 16.99
CA LEU A 25 18.47 -13.12 17.17
C LEU A 25 19.99 -13.02 16.99
N ILE A 26 20.72 -14.13 17.14
CA ILE A 26 22.19 -14.13 17.10
C ILE A 26 22.69 -15.06 16.00
N TRP A 27 22.38 -16.36 16.08
CA TRP A 27 22.97 -17.35 15.17
C TRP A 27 22.50 -17.17 13.73
N ARG A 28 21.19 -17.00 13.51
CA ARG A 28 20.62 -16.84 12.17
C ARG A 28 21.17 -15.60 11.45
N PRO A 29 21.18 -14.38 12.05
CA PRO A 29 21.80 -13.22 11.42
C PRO A 29 23.28 -13.45 11.07
N TYR A 30 24.05 -14.04 11.99
CA TYR A 30 25.46 -14.37 11.74
C TYR A 30 25.63 -15.35 10.56
N ALA A 31 24.87 -16.45 10.56
CA ALA A 31 24.95 -17.48 9.53
C ALA A 31 24.54 -16.95 8.15
N VAL A 32 23.46 -16.16 8.08
CA VAL A 32 22.97 -15.53 6.84
C VAL A 32 23.98 -14.52 6.30
N ALA A 33 24.50 -13.63 7.15
CA ALA A 33 25.53 -12.66 6.76
C ALA A 33 26.76 -13.37 6.17
N ARG A 34 27.23 -14.43 6.83
CA ARG A 34 28.38 -15.22 6.37
C ARG A 34 28.08 -15.98 5.07
N TRP A 35 26.86 -16.47 4.88
CA TRP A 35 26.45 -17.18 3.67
C TRP A 35 26.43 -16.25 2.45
N PHE A 36 25.86 -15.05 2.58
CA PHE A 36 25.88 -14.03 1.52
C PHE A 36 27.28 -13.47 1.27
N ALA A 37 28.08 -13.26 2.33
CA ALA A 37 29.45 -12.76 2.17
C ALA A 37 30.34 -13.69 1.35
N ARG A 38 30.12 -15.02 1.43
CA ARG A 38 30.82 -16.01 0.58
C ARG A 38 30.46 -15.88 -0.91
N GLN A 39 29.30 -15.32 -1.23
CA GLN A 39 28.83 -15.03 -2.58
C GLN A 39 29.18 -13.60 -3.03
N GLY A 40 29.98 -12.86 -2.25
CA GLY A 40 30.36 -11.47 -2.55
C GLY A 40 29.30 -10.44 -2.16
N ILE A 41 28.14 -10.84 -1.64
CA ILE A 41 27.07 -9.92 -1.22
C ILE A 41 27.35 -9.47 0.22
N ARG A 42 27.59 -8.17 0.38
CA ARG A 42 27.84 -7.54 1.69
C ARG A 42 26.80 -6.44 1.95
N GLY A 43 26.89 -5.80 3.10
CA GLY A 43 26.02 -4.70 3.48
C GLY A 43 26.25 -4.26 4.91
N PRO A 44 25.42 -3.33 5.43
CA PRO A 44 25.57 -2.84 6.80
C PRO A 44 25.53 -4.00 7.83
N PRO A 45 26.38 -3.96 8.87
CA PRO A 45 26.44 -5.03 9.86
C PRO A 45 25.15 -5.12 10.65
N TYR A 46 24.77 -6.34 11.03
CA TYR A 46 23.64 -6.57 11.91
C TYR A 46 23.89 -5.99 13.30
N ARG A 47 22.96 -5.16 13.79
CA ARG A 47 22.93 -4.68 15.17
C ARG A 47 21.86 -5.45 15.93
N PHE A 48 22.21 -5.97 17.11
CA PHE A 48 21.33 -6.82 17.90
C PHE A 48 19.93 -6.20 18.06
N LEU A 49 18.89 -6.98 17.78
CA LEU A 49 17.46 -6.63 17.76
C LEU A 49 17.04 -5.63 16.69
N VAL A 50 17.75 -4.52 16.51
CA VAL A 50 17.29 -3.38 15.71
C VAL A 50 17.76 -3.40 14.26
N GLY A 51 18.80 -4.17 13.94
CA GLY A 51 19.35 -4.26 12.58
C GLY A 51 19.80 -2.90 12.05
N SER A 52 19.38 -2.59 10.83
CA SER A 52 19.71 -1.35 10.12
C SER A 52 18.66 -0.24 10.34
N LEU A 53 17.56 -0.52 11.05
CA LEU A 53 16.42 0.40 11.20
C LEU A 53 16.78 1.78 11.78
N PRO A 54 17.62 1.90 12.84
CA PRO A 54 17.97 3.21 13.38
C PRO A 54 18.75 4.08 12.39
N GLU A 55 19.59 3.45 11.57
CA GLU A 55 20.35 4.14 10.52
C GLU A 55 19.44 4.58 9.38
N CYS A 56 18.53 3.71 8.92
CA CYS A 56 17.48 4.09 7.95
C CYS A 56 16.68 5.30 8.45
N HIS A 57 16.22 5.25 9.70
CA HIS A 57 15.43 6.32 10.29
C HIS A 57 16.21 7.63 10.35
N ARG A 58 17.47 7.61 10.82
CA ARG A 58 18.34 8.79 10.86
C ARG A 58 18.51 9.42 9.48
N MET A 59 18.78 8.60 8.46
CA MET A 59 18.97 9.07 7.08
C MET A 59 17.67 9.62 6.48
N LEU A 60 16.53 8.98 6.75
CA LEU A 60 15.22 9.47 6.31
C LEU A 60 14.88 10.84 6.92
N VAL A 61 15.13 11.03 8.23
CA VAL A 61 14.91 12.33 8.89
C VAL A 61 15.82 13.40 8.30
N ALA A 62 17.10 13.08 8.10
CA ALA A 62 18.05 14.01 7.47
C ALA A 62 17.68 14.34 6.01
N GLY A 63 17.18 13.37 5.25
CA GLY A 63 16.70 13.57 3.87
C GLY A 63 15.48 14.48 3.81
N ARG A 64 14.49 14.27 4.69
CA ARG A 64 13.28 15.09 4.77
C ARG A 64 13.52 16.54 5.17
N ALA A 65 14.63 16.83 5.85
CA ALA A 65 15.01 18.19 6.21
C ALA A 65 15.61 19.00 5.04
N LYS A 66 16.00 18.33 3.94
CA LYS A 66 16.54 18.99 2.75
C LYS A 66 15.41 19.60 1.92
N ALA A 67 15.68 20.78 1.35
CA ALA A 67 14.80 21.34 0.33
C ALA A 67 14.75 20.40 -0.88
N LEU A 68 13.55 20.25 -1.47
CA LEU A 68 13.39 19.48 -2.69
C LEU A 68 14.05 20.24 -3.84
N ASP A 69 15.01 19.61 -4.50
CA ASP A 69 15.58 20.11 -5.75
C ASP A 69 14.58 19.87 -6.89
N THR A 70 13.93 20.93 -7.34
CA THR A 70 12.92 20.86 -8.42
C THR A 70 13.53 20.71 -9.80
N SER A 71 14.86 20.81 -9.93
CA SER A 71 15.57 20.60 -11.20
C SER A 71 15.99 19.15 -11.44
N SER A 72 15.86 18.29 -10.43
CA SER A 72 16.28 16.89 -10.47
C SER A 72 15.10 15.95 -10.24
N HIS A 73 14.96 14.95 -11.11
CA HIS A 73 14.01 13.85 -10.93
C HIS A 73 14.57 12.73 -10.01
N ASP A 74 15.83 12.81 -9.56
CA ASP A 74 16.41 11.82 -8.63
C ASP A 74 15.92 12.07 -7.19
N CYS A 75 14.67 11.67 -6.93
CA CYS A 75 14.05 11.79 -5.62
C CYS A 75 14.53 10.74 -4.62
N ILE A 76 15.24 9.68 -5.07
CA ILE A 76 15.66 8.55 -4.22
C ILE A 76 16.58 9.03 -3.09
N THR A 77 17.42 10.03 -3.38
CA THR A 77 18.31 10.66 -2.41
C THR A 77 17.57 11.33 -1.25
N THR A 78 16.29 11.65 -1.41
CA THR A 78 15.42 12.26 -0.40
C THR A 78 14.48 11.24 0.21
N VAL A 79 13.82 10.40 -0.60
CA VAL A 79 12.78 9.48 -0.12
C VAL A 79 13.34 8.18 0.45
N GLN A 80 14.46 7.68 -0.07
CA GLN A 80 15.12 6.44 0.36
C GLN A 80 16.66 6.57 0.34
N PRO A 81 17.22 7.55 1.07
CA PRO A 81 18.65 7.87 1.02
C PRO A 81 19.57 6.69 1.39
N PHE A 82 19.13 5.83 2.30
CA PHE A 82 19.90 4.66 2.74
C PHE A 82 20.13 3.64 1.63
N PHE A 83 19.19 3.45 0.70
CA PHE A 83 19.42 2.55 -0.44
C PHE A 83 20.45 3.13 -1.40
N ARG A 84 20.42 4.44 -1.65
CA ARG A 84 21.42 5.10 -2.50
C ARG A 84 22.83 5.02 -1.90
N GLU A 85 22.95 5.29 -0.61
CA GLU A 85 24.21 5.22 0.13
C GLU A 85 24.76 3.79 0.18
N TRP A 86 23.93 2.80 0.49
CA TRP A 86 24.40 1.41 0.54
C TRP A 86 24.68 0.84 -0.85
N ALA A 87 23.95 1.28 -1.88
CA ALA A 87 24.29 0.91 -3.25
C ALA A 87 25.67 1.44 -3.67
N SER A 88 26.06 2.65 -3.25
CA SER A 88 27.40 3.19 -3.55
C SER A 88 28.51 2.46 -2.79
N GLN A 89 28.24 2.00 -1.57
CA GLN A 89 29.22 1.30 -0.72
C GLN A 89 29.35 -0.20 -1.03
N TYR A 90 28.24 -0.88 -1.32
CA TYR A 90 28.18 -2.36 -1.39
C TYR A 90 27.82 -2.88 -2.79
N GLY A 91 27.48 -2.00 -3.73
CA GLY A 91 27.13 -2.34 -5.11
C GLY A 91 25.63 -2.56 -5.34
N LYS A 92 25.29 -3.12 -6.51
CA LYS A 92 23.90 -3.26 -7.00
C LYS A 92 23.01 -4.15 -6.13
N THR A 93 23.62 -5.08 -5.39
CA THR A 93 22.94 -6.05 -4.53
C THR A 93 23.60 -6.08 -3.17
N PHE A 94 22.84 -5.79 -2.12
CA PHE A 94 23.37 -5.74 -0.75
C PHE A 94 22.37 -6.25 0.29
N LEU A 95 22.93 -6.79 1.37
CA LEU A 95 22.18 -7.34 2.51
C LEU A 95 22.00 -6.27 3.59
N TYR A 96 20.78 -6.04 4.04
CA TYR A 96 20.47 -5.18 5.17
C TYR A 96 19.50 -5.86 6.14
N TRP A 97 19.20 -5.21 7.27
CA TRP A 97 18.51 -5.85 8.38
C TRP A 97 17.27 -5.06 8.82
N LEU A 98 16.10 -5.68 8.65
CA LEU A 98 14.83 -5.19 9.19
C LEU A 98 14.62 -5.85 10.56
N GLY A 99 15.28 -5.27 11.56
CA GLY A 99 15.41 -5.96 12.83
C GLY A 99 16.31 -7.19 12.73
N PRO A 100 15.91 -8.35 13.31
CA PRO A 100 16.61 -9.63 13.09
C PRO A 100 16.28 -10.29 11.74
N THR A 101 15.43 -9.67 10.92
CA THR A 101 15.05 -10.22 9.61
C THR A 101 16.01 -9.74 8.53
N PRO A 102 16.73 -10.65 7.84
CA PRO A 102 17.56 -10.27 6.71
C PRO A 102 16.69 -9.83 5.53
N ALA A 103 17.11 -8.77 4.84
CA ALA A 103 16.48 -8.27 3.64
C ALA A 103 17.54 -7.99 2.57
N LEU A 104 17.23 -8.29 1.32
CA LEU A 104 18.12 -8.07 0.19
C LEU A 104 17.59 -6.91 -0.65
N CYS A 105 18.41 -5.89 -0.87
CA CYS A 105 18.15 -4.91 -1.90
C CYS A 105 18.86 -5.37 -3.16
N CYS A 106 18.16 -5.38 -4.29
CA CYS A 106 18.74 -5.72 -5.59
C CYS A 106 18.23 -4.76 -6.66
N THR A 107 19.17 -4.18 -7.38
CA THR A 107 18.94 -3.30 -8.54
C THR A 107 19.38 -3.94 -9.85
N ASP A 108 19.71 -5.24 -9.82
CA ASP A 108 20.02 -6.02 -11.02
C ASP A 108 18.73 -6.33 -11.79
N MET A 109 18.61 -5.76 -12.98
CA MET A 109 17.40 -5.89 -13.78
C MET A 109 17.13 -7.31 -14.26
N GLU A 110 18.16 -8.15 -14.42
CA GLU A 110 17.98 -9.53 -14.83
C GLU A 110 17.39 -10.36 -13.70
N LEU A 111 17.89 -10.16 -12.47
CA LEU A 111 17.30 -10.80 -11.29
C LEU A 111 15.88 -10.30 -11.02
N VAL A 112 15.66 -8.98 -11.10
CA VAL A 112 14.32 -8.39 -10.97
C VAL A 112 13.36 -9.00 -11.98
N LYS A 113 13.76 -9.13 -13.25
CA LYS A 113 12.95 -9.80 -14.28
C LYS A 113 12.65 -11.24 -13.90
N GLN A 114 13.64 -12.02 -13.45
CA GLN A 114 13.42 -13.40 -13.02
C GLN A 114 12.44 -13.51 -11.85
N MET A 115 12.52 -12.60 -10.88
CA MET A 115 11.63 -12.54 -9.72
C MET A 115 10.17 -12.29 -10.14
N PHE A 116 9.94 -11.32 -11.03
CA PHE A 116 8.59 -10.92 -11.41
C PHE A 116 7.94 -11.77 -12.51
N THR A 117 8.73 -12.51 -13.31
CA THR A 117 8.20 -13.22 -14.50
C THR A 117 8.38 -14.73 -14.48
N VAL A 118 9.50 -15.24 -13.95
CA VAL A 118 9.88 -16.65 -14.12
C VAL A 118 9.58 -17.49 -12.87
N ARG A 119 9.87 -16.96 -11.68
CA ARG A 119 9.82 -17.72 -10.41
C ARG A 119 8.81 -17.15 -9.41
N THR A 120 7.60 -16.85 -9.89
CA THR A 120 6.55 -16.20 -9.08
C THR A 120 6.04 -17.05 -7.92
N ASP A 121 6.28 -18.36 -7.95
CA ASP A 121 6.00 -19.31 -6.87
C ASP A 121 7.05 -19.29 -5.75
N VAL A 122 8.29 -18.92 -6.07
CA VAL A 122 9.43 -18.85 -5.13
C VAL A 122 9.44 -17.53 -4.36
N PHE A 123 9.08 -16.42 -5.01
CA PHE A 123 9.11 -15.08 -4.41
C PHE A 123 7.73 -14.68 -3.90
N GLN A 124 7.48 -14.98 -2.63
CA GLN A 124 6.24 -14.63 -1.92
C GLN A 124 6.35 -13.27 -1.22
N LYS A 125 5.20 -12.64 -0.95
CA LYS A 125 5.09 -11.35 -0.26
C LYS A 125 5.15 -11.50 1.27
N ASP A 126 6.18 -12.18 1.77
CA ASP A 126 6.23 -12.67 3.16
C ASP A 126 6.57 -11.60 4.19
N TYR A 127 7.08 -10.45 3.72
CA TYR A 127 7.46 -9.34 4.57
C TYR A 127 6.64 -8.09 4.22
N LEU A 128 5.36 -8.11 4.58
CA LEU A 128 4.53 -6.91 4.55
C LEU A 128 4.40 -6.36 5.97
N ASN A 129 4.52 -5.04 6.09
CA ASN A 129 4.32 -4.34 7.36
C ASN A 129 2.90 -4.68 7.88
N PRO A 130 2.77 -5.32 9.06
CA PRO A 130 1.47 -5.73 9.57
C PRO A 130 0.49 -4.57 9.80
N SER A 131 0.96 -3.33 9.88
CA SER A 131 0.11 -2.14 9.94
C SER A 131 -0.56 -1.79 8.61
N LEU A 132 -0.12 -2.35 7.49
CA LEU A 132 -0.80 -2.20 6.20
C LEU A 132 -2.08 -3.04 6.12
N ASP A 133 -2.18 -4.10 6.93
CA ASP A 133 -3.39 -4.94 7.01
C ASP A 133 -4.62 -4.12 7.45
N SER A 134 -4.45 -3.20 8.40
CA SER A 134 -5.55 -2.29 8.78
C SER A 134 -5.93 -1.28 7.68
N VAL A 135 -5.05 -1.03 6.71
CA VAL A 135 -5.34 -0.11 5.59
C VAL A 135 -6.08 -0.87 4.48
N PHE A 136 -5.45 -1.90 3.94
CA PHE A 136 -5.95 -2.59 2.75
C PHE A 136 -6.87 -3.78 3.09
N GLY A 137 -6.89 -4.26 4.33
CA GLY A 137 -7.58 -5.48 4.73
C GLY A 137 -6.93 -6.75 4.14
N ASN A 138 -7.45 -7.92 4.49
CA ASN A 138 -6.97 -9.20 3.94
C ASN A 138 -7.54 -9.44 2.51
N GLY A 139 -7.07 -8.67 1.54
CA GLY A 139 -7.41 -8.78 0.12
C GLY A 139 -6.27 -9.30 -0.76
N VAL A 140 -6.48 -9.25 -2.08
CA VAL A 140 -5.58 -9.79 -3.12
C VAL A 140 -4.15 -9.24 -3.04
N ILE A 141 -3.95 -8.08 -2.44
CA ILE A 141 -2.62 -7.48 -2.28
C ILE A 141 -1.71 -8.30 -1.35
N PHE A 142 -2.27 -8.90 -0.29
CA PHE A 142 -1.54 -9.71 0.69
C PHE A 142 -1.54 -11.21 0.39
N ALA A 143 -2.40 -11.68 -0.51
CA ALA A 143 -2.47 -13.08 -0.87
C ALA A 143 -1.24 -13.53 -1.69
N ASN A 144 -0.85 -14.80 -1.51
CA ASN A 144 0.24 -15.49 -2.22
C ASN A 144 -0.27 -16.78 -2.88
N GLY A 145 0.49 -17.29 -3.87
CA GLY A 145 0.28 -18.62 -4.45
C GLY A 145 -1.12 -18.87 -4.98
N GLN A 146 -1.73 -20.00 -4.57
CA GLN A 146 -3.07 -20.39 -5.01
C GLN A 146 -4.17 -19.48 -4.46
N ASP A 147 -4.03 -18.96 -3.23
CA ASP A 147 -5.01 -18.02 -2.68
C ASP A 147 -5.04 -16.72 -3.49
N TRP A 148 -3.88 -16.22 -3.90
CA TRP A 148 -3.80 -15.08 -4.80
C TRP A 148 -4.50 -15.35 -6.13
N LYS A 149 -4.24 -16.50 -6.77
CA LYS A 149 -4.88 -16.88 -8.03
C LYS A 149 -6.40 -16.94 -7.89
N ARG A 150 -6.89 -17.56 -6.80
CA ARG A 150 -8.30 -17.66 -6.46
C ARG A 150 -8.94 -16.28 -6.32
N ARG A 151 -8.39 -15.40 -5.47
CA ARG A 151 -8.91 -14.02 -5.26
C ARG A 151 -8.84 -13.17 -6.52
N ARG A 152 -7.72 -13.22 -7.24
CA ARG A 152 -7.53 -12.46 -8.48
C ARG A 152 -8.56 -12.85 -9.54
N LYS A 153 -9.01 -14.11 -9.58
CA LYS A 153 -10.07 -14.59 -10.48
C LYS A 153 -11.43 -13.91 -10.24
N PHE A 154 -11.71 -13.45 -9.01
CA PHE A 154 -12.93 -12.70 -8.68
C PHE A 154 -12.81 -11.21 -8.97
N VAL A 155 -11.63 -10.63 -8.73
CA VAL A 155 -11.40 -9.19 -8.91
C VAL A 155 -11.18 -8.83 -10.38
N HIS A 156 -10.44 -9.66 -11.13
CA HIS A 156 -9.99 -9.33 -12.49
C HIS A 156 -11.11 -9.07 -13.50
N PRO A 157 -12.22 -9.84 -13.53
CA PRO A 157 -13.26 -9.63 -14.55
C PRO A 157 -13.97 -8.29 -14.41
N ALA A 158 -13.88 -7.67 -13.22
CA ALA A 158 -14.43 -6.37 -12.97
C ALA A 158 -13.58 -5.22 -13.58
N PHE A 159 -12.44 -5.57 -14.20
CA PHE A 159 -11.60 -4.68 -15.00
C PHE A 159 -11.58 -5.12 -16.47
N ASN A 160 -12.75 -5.44 -17.02
CA ASN A 160 -12.90 -5.75 -18.45
C ASN A 160 -13.03 -4.46 -19.29
N GLN A 161 -13.04 -4.61 -20.63
CA GLN A 161 -13.04 -3.46 -21.55
C GLN A 161 -14.28 -2.56 -21.41
N GLU A 162 -15.45 -3.12 -21.12
CA GLU A 162 -16.69 -2.37 -20.93
C GLU A 162 -16.65 -1.59 -19.61
N THR A 163 -16.24 -2.25 -18.52
CA THR A 163 -16.06 -1.55 -17.24
C THR A 163 -15.02 -0.43 -17.34
N ILE A 164 -13.91 -0.64 -18.06
CA ILE A 164 -12.89 0.40 -18.28
C ILE A 164 -13.47 1.62 -19.04
N LYS A 165 -14.34 1.39 -20.04
CA LYS A 165 -15.03 2.50 -20.73
C LYS A 165 -15.93 3.28 -19.75
N SER A 166 -16.71 2.57 -18.92
CA SER A 166 -17.52 3.19 -17.88
C SER A 166 -16.66 3.99 -16.88
N MET A 167 -15.55 3.40 -16.40
CA MET A 167 -14.58 4.08 -15.53
C MET A 167 -14.03 5.37 -16.16
N SER A 168 -13.78 5.38 -17.48
CA SER A 168 -13.29 6.57 -18.17
C SER A 168 -14.32 7.70 -18.23
N ALA A 169 -15.61 7.37 -18.40
CA ALA A 169 -16.70 8.34 -18.36
C ALA A 169 -16.86 8.92 -16.94
N ILE A 170 -16.80 8.07 -15.91
CA ILE A 170 -16.80 8.50 -14.51
C ILE A 170 -15.62 9.45 -14.23
N ALA A 171 -14.41 9.09 -14.67
CA ALA A 171 -13.22 9.92 -14.49
C ALA A 171 -13.34 11.27 -15.21
N TRP A 172 -13.93 11.28 -16.41
CA TRP A 172 -14.24 12.51 -17.14
C TRP A 172 -15.19 13.41 -16.34
N ASP A 173 -16.28 12.86 -15.81
CA ASP A 173 -17.26 13.62 -15.03
C ASP A 173 -16.66 14.20 -13.74
N CYS A 174 -15.93 13.41 -12.96
CA CYS A 174 -15.24 13.88 -11.75
C CYS A 174 -14.21 14.99 -12.06
N THR A 175 -13.48 14.85 -13.18
CA THR A 175 -12.51 15.85 -13.61
C THR A 175 -13.21 17.13 -14.05
N ARG A 176 -14.27 17.03 -14.85
CA ARG A 176 -15.07 18.16 -15.32
C ARG A 176 -15.65 18.96 -14.16
N GLN A 177 -16.22 18.32 -13.15
CA GLN A 177 -16.73 19.00 -11.95
C GLN A 177 -15.62 19.79 -11.23
N THR A 178 -14.41 19.24 -11.16
CA THR A 178 -13.27 19.94 -10.56
C THR A 178 -12.84 21.14 -11.41
N MET A 179 -12.77 20.99 -12.73
CA MET A 179 -12.48 22.10 -13.64
C MET A 179 -13.54 23.20 -13.57
N GLU A 180 -14.82 22.85 -13.44
CA GLU A 180 -15.90 23.83 -13.26
C GLU A 180 -15.72 24.63 -11.96
N ARG A 181 -15.31 23.99 -10.85
CA ARG A 181 -14.95 24.67 -9.60
C ARG A 181 -13.78 25.64 -9.79
N TRP A 182 -12.74 25.25 -10.51
CA TRP A 182 -11.61 26.14 -10.84
C TRP A 182 -12.05 27.33 -11.70
N CYS A 183 -12.89 27.10 -12.71
CA CYS A 183 -13.46 28.15 -13.53
C CYS A 183 -14.28 29.16 -12.70
N VAL A 184 -15.03 28.69 -11.70
CA VAL A 184 -15.77 29.58 -10.78
C VAL A 184 -14.81 30.39 -9.91
N GLN A 185 -13.74 29.80 -9.38
CA GLN A 185 -12.72 30.51 -8.59
C GLN A 185 -12.00 31.59 -9.42
N LEU A 186 -11.78 31.33 -10.71
CA LEU A 186 -11.18 32.28 -11.66
C LEU A 186 -12.14 33.40 -12.09
N ARG A 187 -13.45 33.35 -11.81
CA ARG A 187 -14.39 34.38 -12.27
C ARG A 187 -14.05 35.73 -11.63
N GLY A 188 -13.60 36.67 -12.47
CA GLY A 188 -13.22 38.02 -12.05
C GLY A 188 -11.76 38.15 -11.58
N GLN A 189 -10.96 37.09 -11.70
CA GLN A 189 -9.53 37.09 -11.37
C GLN A 189 -8.70 36.62 -12.57
N GLN A 190 -7.45 37.08 -12.67
CA GLN A 190 -6.52 36.62 -13.72
C GLN A 190 -5.83 35.30 -13.37
N GLN A 191 -5.80 34.93 -12.10
CA GLN A 191 -5.13 33.74 -11.58
C GLN A 191 -5.84 33.26 -10.32
N ALA A 192 -5.77 31.96 -10.05
CA ALA A 192 -6.27 31.32 -8.84
C ALA A 192 -5.21 30.34 -8.32
N GLU A 193 -5.08 30.24 -7.00
CA GLU A 193 -4.24 29.24 -6.35
C GLU A 193 -5.05 27.96 -6.14
N ILE A 194 -4.47 26.82 -6.54
CA ILE A 194 -5.13 25.52 -6.52
C ILE A 194 -4.34 24.57 -5.63
N ASP A 195 -4.99 23.99 -4.62
CA ASP A 195 -4.43 22.87 -3.86
C ASP A 195 -4.62 21.58 -4.68
N MET A 196 -3.61 21.27 -5.49
CA MET A 196 -3.67 20.10 -6.36
C MET A 196 -3.73 18.79 -5.58
N ARG A 197 -3.24 18.73 -4.33
CA ARG A 197 -3.36 17.51 -3.53
C ARG A 197 -4.80 17.28 -3.10
N TYR A 198 -5.48 18.34 -2.65
CA TYR A 198 -6.90 18.29 -2.31
C TYR A 198 -7.74 17.88 -3.53
N ASP A 199 -7.55 18.55 -4.67
CA ASP A 199 -8.35 18.27 -5.86
C ASP A 199 -8.07 16.90 -6.48
N SER A 200 -6.81 16.45 -6.44
CA SER A 200 -6.47 15.08 -6.88
C SER A 200 -7.10 14.01 -5.98
N ASP A 201 -7.13 14.25 -4.67
CA ASP A 201 -7.81 13.35 -3.74
C ASP A 201 -9.32 13.32 -4.07
N GLU A 202 -9.98 14.46 -4.26
CA GLU A 202 -11.41 14.51 -4.60
C GLU A 202 -11.74 13.81 -5.93
N ILE A 203 -10.92 14.00 -6.97
CA ILE A 203 -11.08 13.29 -8.25
C ILE A 203 -10.93 11.78 -8.05
N ALA A 204 -9.83 11.33 -7.45
CA ALA A 204 -9.54 9.91 -7.31
C ALA A 204 -10.55 9.19 -6.38
N MET A 205 -10.99 9.86 -5.30
CA MET A 205 -12.02 9.38 -4.41
C MET A 205 -13.37 9.26 -5.12
N GLY A 206 -13.79 10.29 -5.87
CA GLY A 206 -15.04 10.26 -6.63
C GLY A 206 -15.07 9.14 -7.66
N VAL A 207 -13.95 8.95 -8.39
CA VAL A 207 -13.82 7.88 -9.37
C VAL A 207 -13.94 6.51 -8.70
N ILE A 208 -13.12 6.22 -7.67
CA ILE A 208 -13.16 4.88 -7.07
C ILE A 208 -14.48 4.62 -6.34
N ALA A 209 -15.12 5.63 -5.75
CA ALA A 209 -16.42 5.48 -5.11
C ALA A 209 -17.51 5.07 -6.11
N GLN A 210 -17.61 5.78 -7.23
CA GLN A 210 -18.60 5.45 -8.28
C GLN A 210 -18.29 4.12 -8.97
N VAL A 211 -17.01 3.82 -9.23
CA VAL A 211 -16.63 2.55 -9.84
C VAL A 211 -16.91 1.35 -8.92
N MET A 212 -16.69 1.50 -7.62
CA MET A 212 -16.87 0.42 -6.65
C MET A 212 -18.32 0.24 -6.20
N LEU A 213 -19.09 1.33 -6.05
CA LEU A 213 -20.41 1.34 -5.42
C LEU A 213 -21.53 1.90 -6.30
N GLY A 214 -21.22 2.32 -7.52
CA GLY A 214 -22.19 2.86 -8.48
C GLY A 214 -22.66 4.29 -8.19
N LYS A 215 -22.32 4.87 -7.03
CA LYS A 215 -22.74 6.22 -6.64
C LYS A 215 -21.71 6.91 -5.74
N ASP A 216 -21.83 8.23 -5.68
CA ASP A 216 -21.07 9.02 -4.71
C ASP A 216 -21.65 8.80 -3.30
N HIS A 217 -20.76 8.64 -2.34
CA HIS A 217 -21.08 8.30 -0.96
C HIS A 217 -20.34 9.26 -0.05
N GLU A 218 -21.07 10.09 0.69
CA GLU A 218 -20.48 10.98 1.68
C GLU A 218 -19.68 10.17 2.74
N GLU A 219 -20.14 8.95 3.06
CA GLU A 219 -19.43 8.03 3.95
C GLU A 219 -18.08 7.56 3.39
N ALA A 220 -17.91 7.52 2.06
CA ALA A 220 -16.66 7.15 1.44
C ALA A 220 -15.57 8.20 1.74
N ARG A 221 -15.93 9.49 1.79
CA ARG A 221 -15.00 10.57 2.13
C ARG A 221 -14.37 10.40 3.51
N GLU A 222 -15.19 10.11 4.53
CA GLU A 222 -14.68 9.84 5.89
C GLU A 222 -13.76 8.62 5.92
N VAL A 223 -14.13 7.56 5.19
CA VAL A 223 -13.32 6.33 5.05
C VAL A 223 -11.97 6.64 4.40
N PHE A 224 -11.93 7.45 3.35
CA PHE A 224 -10.68 7.81 2.67
C PHE A 224 -9.77 8.69 3.53
N ILE A 225 -10.32 9.68 4.23
CA ILE A 225 -9.56 10.51 5.16
C ILE A 225 -8.94 9.64 6.27
N ALA A 226 -9.73 8.73 6.83
CA ALA A 226 -9.25 7.79 7.84
C ALA A 226 -8.18 6.85 7.28
N GLY A 227 -8.39 6.28 6.09
CA GLY A 227 -7.46 5.40 5.39
C GLY A 227 -6.11 6.07 5.10
N ARG A 228 -6.11 7.33 4.70
CA ARG A 228 -4.88 8.12 4.49
C ARG A 228 -4.11 8.32 5.78
N GLU A 229 -4.80 8.56 6.89
CA GLU A 229 -4.15 8.63 8.21
C GLU A 229 -3.58 7.26 8.64
N GLN A 230 -4.32 6.16 8.40
CA GLN A 230 -3.80 4.81 8.64
C GLN A 230 -2.54 4.56 7.81
N LEU A 231 -2.51 4.95 6.52
CA LEU A 231 -1.35 4.78 5.66
C LEU A 231 -0.14 5.57 6.19
N LYS A 232 -0.35 6.81 6.66
CA LYS A 232 0.72 7.60 7.31
C LYS A 232 1.26 6.88 8.54
N ILE A 233 0.39 6.39 9.42
CA ILE A 233 0.78 5.65 10.62
C ILE A 233 1.54 4.37 10.25
N ALA A 234 1.05 3.62 9.26
CA ALA A 234 1.68 2.39 8.77
C ALA A 234 3.06 2.67 8.17
N ALA A 235 3.22 3.75 7.41
CA ALA A 235 4.52 4.17 6.89
C ALA A 235 5.53 4.42 8.01
N TYR A 236 5.13 5.07 9.11
CA TYR A 236 6.00 5.25 10.28
C TYR A 236 6.30 3.94 11.03
N ALA A 237 5.37 2.99 11.05
CA ALA A 237 5.57 1.70 11.70
C ALA A 237 6.66 0.85 11.03
N SER A 238 7.04 1.15 9.78
CA SER A 238 8.17 0.47 9.11
C SER A 238 9.52 0.69 9.80
N ALA A 239 9.63 1.74 10.63
CA ALA A 239 10.81 2.05 11.44
C ALA A 239 10.71 1.53 12.89
N ASP A 240 9.62 0.83 13.24
CA ASP A 240 9.43 0.34 14.59
C ASP A 240 10.42 -0.77 14.96
N PRO A 241 10.71 -0.93 16.27
CA PRO A 241 11.36 -2.13 16.74
C PRO A 241 10.57 -3.37 16.27
N PRO A 242 11.25 -4.39 15.75
CA PRO A 242 10.67 -5.63 15.21
C PRO A 242 10.22 -6.57 16.34
N LEU A 243 9.68 -6.02 17.43
CA LEU A 243 9.27 -6.75 18.61
C LEU A 243 7.92 -7.43 18.32
N PRO A 244 7.84 -8.76 18.37
CA PRO A 244 6.58 -9.47 18.22
C PRO A 244 5.55 -8.91 19.21
N GLY A 245 4.39 -8.48 18.68
CA GLY A 245 3.30 -7.94 19.48
C GLY A 245 3.37 -6.46 19.83
N PHE A 246 4.39 -5.71 19.37
CA PHE A 246 4.47 -4.26 19.58
C PHE A 246 3.21 -3.51 19.11
N ARG A 247 2.59 -3.98 18.02
CA ARG A 247 1.32 -3.45 17.49
C ARG A 247 0.13 -3.58 18.44
N TYR A 248 0.18 -4.47 19.42
CA TYR A 248 -0.88 -4.69 20.40
C TYR A 248 -0.69 -3.87 21.68
N LEU A 249 0.48 -3.24 21.84
CA LEU A 249 0.72 -2.35 22.98
C LEU A 249 -0.15 -1.10 22.85
N PRO A 250 -0.76 -0.59 23.94
CA PRO A 250 -1.68 0.53 23.92
C PRO A 250 -0.98 1.89 23.81
N THR A 251 -0.02 2.03 22.90
CA THR A 251 0.66 3.28 22.58
C THR A 251 -0.32 4.28 21.94
N ARG A 252 -0.05 5.59 22.01
CA ARG A 252 -0.90 6.62 21.39
C ARG A 252 -1.14 6.33 19.91
N ARG A 253 -0.09 5.94 19.18
CA ARG A 253 -0.15 5.61 17.75
C ARG A 253 -0.97 4.35 17.46
N ASN A 254 -0.78 3.27 18.23
CA ASN A 254 -1.55 2.04 18.03
C ASN A 254 -3.03 2.24 18.38
N ARG A 255 -3.33 2.97 19.46
CA ARG A 255 -4.71 3.35 19.81
C ARG A 255 -5.37 4.16 18.69
N ARG A 256 -4.65 5.11 18.09
CA ARG A 256 -5.15 5.87 16.94
C ARG A 256 -5.42 4.97 15.74
N MET A 257 -4.52 4.04 15.43
CA MET A 257 -4.74 3.04 14.37
C MET A 257 -6.01 2.21 14.62
N TRP A 258 -6.23 1.73 15.85
CA TRP A 258 -7.42 0.96 16.19
C TRP A 258 -8.71 1.78 16.08
N GLN A 259 -8.67 3.06 16.48
CA GLN A 259 -9.81 3.97 16.32
C GLN A 259 -10.17 4.17 14.84
N LEU A 260 -9.16 4.41 13.99
CA LEU A 260 -9.34 4.59 12.56
C LEU A 260 -9.86 3.30 11.90
N ASP A 261 -9.29 2.14 12.26
CA ASP A 261 -9.74 0.86 11.73
C ASP A 261 -11.19 0.55 12.12
N LYS A 262 -11.57 0.85 13.36
CA LYS A 262 -12.96 0.74 13.82
C LYS A 262 -13.89 1.66 13.03
N LEU A 263 -13.48 2.91 12.78
CA LEU A 263 -14.24 3.87 11.99
C LEU A 263 -14.47 3.35 10.56
N VAL A 264 -13.39 2.99 9.85
CA VAL A 264 -13.45 2.45 8.48
C VAL A 264 -14.35 1.21 8.42
N THR A 265 -14.15 0.28 9.35
CA THR A 265 -14.96 -0.95 9.41
C THR A 265 -16.44 -0.65 9.68
N SER A 266 -16.75 0.32 10.54
CA SER A 266 -18.13 0.69 10.87
C SER A 266 -18.90 1.34 9.72
N LYS A 267 -18.19 2.00 8.78
CA LYS A 267 -18.78 2.67 7.62
C LYS A 267 -18.92 1.72 6.42
N ILE A 268 -17.92 0.87 6.17
CA ILE A 268 -17.94 -0.07 5.04
C ILE A 268 -18.87 -1.25 5.31
N SER A 269 -18.89 -1.79 6.54
CA SER A 269 -19.63 -3.03 6.83
C SER A 269 -21.14 -2.95 6.56
N PRO A 270 -21.85 -1.86 6.90
CA PRO A 270 -23.28 -1.73 6.59
C PRO A 270 -23.55 -1.71 5.08
N ILE A 271 -22.75 -0.95 4.31
CA ILE A 271 -22.87 -0.87 2.84
C ILE A 271 -22.69 -2.27 2.24
N MET A 272 -21.64 -2.97 2.65
CA MET A 272 -21.35 -4.34 2.21
C MET A 272 -22.46 -5.33 2.58
N LYS A 273 -22.97 -5.28 3.81
CA LYS A 273 -24.05 -6.16 4.27
C LYS A 273 -25.35 -5.91 3.51
N ALA A 274 -25.70 -4.65 3.26
CA ALA A 274 -26.88 -4.30 2.48
C ALA A 274 -26.78 -4.82 1.05
N ARG A 275 -25.61 -4.67 0.41
CA ARG A 275 -25.34 -5.18 -0.94
C ARG A 275 -25.36 -6.70 -1.01
N LEU A 276 -24.83 -7.39 0.00
CA LEU A 276 -24.86 -8.86 0.11
C LEU A 276 -26.26 -9.43 0.32
N ALA A 277 -27.14 -8.68 0.99
CA ALA A 277 -28.53 -9.07 1.22
C ALA A 277 -29.45 -8.78 0.02
N SER A 278 -29.00 -7.91 -0.90
CA SER A 278 -29.73 -7.60 -2.13
C SER A 278 -29.67 -8.77 -3.12
N SER A 279 -30.79 -9.08 -3.76
CA SER A 279 -30.86 -9.97 -4.92
C SER A 279 -30.58 -9.27 -6.25
N VAL A 280 -30.49 -7.93 -6.22
CA VAL A 280 -30.16 -7.10 -7.39
C VAL A 280 -28.68 -6.77 -7.34
N TYR A 281 -27.96 -7.18 -8.38
CA TYR A 281 -26.56 -6.82 -8.60
C TYR A 281 -26.53 -5.57 -9.48
N GLU A 282 -26.02 -4.47 -8.94
CA GLU A 282 -25.77 -3.26 -9.71
C GLU A 282 -24.58 -3.47 -10.65
N ASP A 283 -24.49 -2.66 -11.72
CA ASP A 283 -23.37 -2.72 -12.67
C ASP A 283 -22.14 -1.94 -12.18
N ASP A 284 -21.76 -2.20 -10.93
CA ASP A 284 -20.54 -1.69 -10.31
C ASP A 284 -19.60 -2.84 -9.94
N LEU A 285 -18.36 -2.52 -9.55
CA LEU A 285 -17.34 -3.54 -9.27
C LEU A 285 -17.81 -4.54 -8.21
N LEU A 286 -18.48 -4.05 -7.16
CA LEU A 286 -18.99 -4.89 -6.08
C LEU A 286 -20.13 -5.79 -6.58
N GLY A 287 -21.07 -5.27 -7.36
CA GLY A 287 -22.14 -6.04 -7.98
C GLY A 287 -21.61 -7.16 -8.89
N GLN A 288 -20.59 -6.88 -9.69
CA GLN A 288 -19.92 -7.87 -10.53
C GLN A 288 -19.23 -8.97 -9.71
N MET A 289 -18.55 -8.61 -8.61
CA MET A 289 -17.95 -9.58 -7.68
C MET A 289 -19.01 -10.46 -7.00
N LEU A 290 -20.13 -9.86 -6.57
CA LEU A 290 -21.25 -10.57 -5.94
C LEU A 290 -21.95 -11.53 -6.91
N GLN A 291 -22.18 -11.07 -8.14
CA GLN A 291 -22.76 -11.90 -9.20
C GLN A 291 -21.89 -13.13 -9.47
N GLN A 292 -20.57 -12.97 -9.52
CA GLN A 292 -19.65 -14.10 -9.71
C GLN A 292 -19.67 -15.10 -8.56
N GLN A 293 -19.82 -14.62 -7.33
CA GLN A 293 -19.96 -15.48 -6.17
C GLN A 293 -21.27 -16.28 -6.23
N ALA A 294 -22.37 -15.63 -6.62
CA ALA A 294 -23.68 -16.27 -6.77
C ALA A 294 -23.67 -17.35 -7.85
N CYS A 295 -23.12 -17.06 -9.04
CA CYS A 295 -23.01 -18.03 -10.14
C CYS A 295 -22.19 -19.28 -9.77
N ARG A 296 -21.25 -19.18 -8.82
CA ARG A 296 -20.35 -20.28 -8.45
C ARG A 296 -20.82 -21.12 -7.28
N SER A 297 -21.58 -20.53 -6.36
CA SER A 297 -22.03 -21.19 -5.11
C SER A 297 -22.86 -22.47 -5.35
N GLY A 298 -23.36 -22.72 -6.56
CA GLY A 298 -24.09 -23.95 -6.93
C GLY A 298 -23.27 -25.05 -7.64
N SER A 299 -21.99 -24.80 -7.97
CA SER A 299 -21.19 -25.68 -8.84
C SER A 299 -20.06 -26.45 -8.14
N GLY A 300 -19.94 -26.31 -6.82
CA GLY A 300 -18.76 -26.81 -6.08
C GLY A 300 -17.46 -26.05 -6.41
N ALA A 301 -17.53 -24.99 -7.20
CA ALA A 301 -16.40 -24.14 -7.53
C ALA A 301 -15.97 -23.26 -6.35
N GLU A 302 -14.71 -22.86 -6.34
CA GLU A 302 -14.16 -21.95 -5.33
C GLU A 302 -14.98 -20.66 -5.22
N THR A 303 -15.29 -20.25 -3.99
CA THR A 303 -15.97 -19.00 -3.61
C THR A 303 -15.12 -18.19 -2.64
N LEU A 304 -15.44 -16.90 -2.49
CA LEU A 304 -14.90 -16.05 -1.41
C LEU A 304 -15.89 -16.02 -0.25
N SER A 305 -15.38 -15.98 0.98
CA SER A 305 -16.17 -15.68 2.17
C SER A 305 -16.56 -14.20 2.22
N THR A 306 -17.57 -13.88 3.04
CA THR A 306 -17.98 -12.48 3.29
C THR A 306 -16.82 -11.61 3.78
N GLN A 307 -15.95 -12.13 4.63
CA GLN A 307 -14.79 -11.39 5.14
C GLN A 307 -13.73 -11.15 4.07
N GLU A 308 -13.51 -12.13 3.19
CA GLU A 308 -12.58 -11.97 2.07
C GLU A 308 -13.09 -10.91 1.10
N MET A 309 -14.39 -10.87 0.79
CA MET A 309 -14.97 -9.82 -0.05
C MET A 309 -14.82 -8.42 0.55
N ILE A 310 -15.06 -8.28 1.87
CA ILE A 310 -14.83 -7.00 2.56
C ILE A 310 -13.35 -6.61 2.45
N GLY A 311 -12.43 -7.58 2.57
CA GLY A 311 -11.00 -7.38 2.38
C GLY A 311 -10.64 -6.93 0.96
N GLU A 312 -11.22 -7.55 -0.06
CA GLU A 312 -11.02 -7.14 -1.46
C GLU A 312 -11.53 -5.72 -1.72
N CYS A 313 -12.72 -5.38 -1.21
CA CYS A 313 -13.25 -4.03 -1.34
C CYS A 313 -12.33 -3.00 -0.68
N ARG A 314 -11.91 -3.24 0.57
CA ARG A 314 -10.96 -2.35 1.27
C ARG A 314 -9.66 -2.18 0.50
N THR A 315 -9.13 -3.26 -0.06
CA THR A 315 -7.90 -3.24 -0.85
C THR A 315 -8.08 -2.35 -2.07
N LEU A 316 -9.17 -2.51 -2.82
CA LEU A 316 -9.42 -1.77 -4.06
C LEU A 316 -9.72 -0.29 -3.82
N PHE A 317 -10.49 0.02 -2.77
CA PHE A 317 -10.69 1.40 -2.33
C PHE A 317 -9.35 2.06 -1.99
N ALA A 318 -8.62 1.51 -1.02
CA ALA A 318 -7.40 2.12 -0.51
C ALA A 318 -6.30 2.23 -1.57
N ALA A 319 -6.14 1.20 -2.41
CA ALA A 319 -5.13 1.21 -3.48
C ALA A 319 -5.52 2.17 -4.62
N GLY A 320 -6.82 2.27 -4.94
CA GLY A 320 -7.32 3.03 -6.09
C GLY A 320 -7.22 4.55 -5.93
N TYR A 321 -7.57 5.10 -4.77
CA TYR A 321 -7.59 6.56 -4.61
C TYR A 321 -6.19 7.15 -4.33
N GLU A 322 -5.43 6.61 -3.36
CA GLU A 322 -4.22 7.29 -2.87
C GLU A 322 -3.10 7.29 -3.92
N THR A 323 -2.97 6.20 -4.68
CA THR A 323 -1.96 6.09 -5.75
C THR A 323 -2.29 7.01 -6.92
N SER A 324 -3.54 7.00 -7.38
CA SER A 324 -4.02 7.85 -8.48
C SER A 324 -3.94 9.33 -8.10
N ALA A 325 -4.39 9.72 -6.91
CA ALA A 325 -4.30 11.09 -6.41
C ALA A 325 -2.84 11.57 -6.34
N SER A 326 -1.94 10.71 -5.86
CA SER A 326 -0.51 11.03 -5.82
C SER A 326 0.07 11.22 -7.22
N ILE A 327 -0.28 10.36 -8.19
CA ILE A 327 0.18 10.49 -9.58
C ILE A 327 -0.32 11.81 -10.19
N ILE A 328 -1.60 12.14 -10.04
CA ILE A 328 -2.16 13.39 -10.57
C ILE A 328 -1.47 14.60 -9.94
N THR A 329 -1.29 14.59 -8.62
CA THR A 329 -0.61 15.68 -7.88
C THR A 329 0.81 15.91 -8.41
N TRP A 330 1.61 14.84 -8.52
CA TRP A 330 2.99 14.94 -8.99
C TRP A 330 3.08 15.26 -10.49
N ALA A 331 2.19 14.72 -11.33
CA ALA A 331 2.14 15.04 -12.74
C ALA A 331 1.86 16.54 -12.96
N MET A 332 0.87 17.08 -12.26
CA MET A 332 0.54 18.50 -12.33
C MET A 332 1.65 19.39 -11.77
N PHE A 333 2.29 18.98 -10.67
CA PHE A 333 3.45 19.67 -10.12
C PHE A 333 4.60 19.75 -11.13
N LEU A 334 4.96 18.63 -11.79
CA LEU A 334 6.03 18.59 -12.78
C LEU A 334 5.67 19.40 -14.04
N LEU A 335 4.44 19.30 -14.53
CA LEU A 335 3.95 20.11 -15.66
C LEU A 335 3.99 21.62 -15.37
N ALA A 336 3.67 22.02 -14.14
CA ALA A 336 3.76 23.41 -13.71
C ALA A 336 5.22 23.89 -13.58
N GLY A 337 6.14 23.01 -13.18
CA GLY A 337 7.56 23.29 -13.05
C GLY A 337 8.30 23.40 -14.39
N ASP A 338 8.05 22.48 -15.31
CA ASP A 338 8.70 22.44 -16.63
C ASP A 338 8.28 23.61 -17.54
N GLY A 339 7.11 24.21 -17.27
CA GLY A 339 6.57 25.33 -18.03
C GLY A 339 7.41 26.63 -18.04
N GLN A 340 8.49 26.71 -17.25
CA GLN A 340 9.45 27.82 -17.31
C GLN A 340 10.60 27.59 -18.32
N GLY A 341 10.79 26.36 -18.81
CA GLY A 341 11.90 25.94 -19.65
C GLY A 341 11.50 25.48 -21.06
N GLY A 342 10.78 26.31 -21.82
CA GLY A 342 10.61 26.13 -23.27
C GLY A 342 9.36 25.36 -23.73
N GLY A 343 8.39 26.10 -24.27
CA GLY A 343 7.25 25.58 -25.05
C GLY A 343 6.07 25.13 -24.20
N ARG A 344 5.11 26.03 -23.94
CA ARG A 344 3.80 25.66 -23.38
C ARG A 344 3.14 24.59 -24.26
N PRO A 345 2.78 23.40 -23.75
CA PRO A 345 1.63 22.70 -24.28
C PRO A 345 0.42 23.55 -23.86
N GLY A 346 -0.09 24.38 -24.78
CA GLY A 346 -1.36 25.06 -24.55
C GLY A 346 -2.43 24.01 -24.28
N MET A 347 -3.00 23.98 -23.08
CA MET A 347 -4.29 23.32 -22.86
C MET A 347 -5.33 24.13 -23.64
N SER A 348 -5.48 23.84 -24.93
CA SER A 348 -6.60 24.35 -25.69
C SER A 348 -7.84 23.56 -25.27
N CYS A 349 -8.65 24.13 -24.39
CA CYS A 349 -10.06 23.77 -24.29
C CYS A 349 -10.76 24.27 -25.56
N SER A 350 -10.54 23.63 -26.70
CA SER A 350 -11.50 23.71 -27.80
C SER A 350 -12.62 22.72 -27.50
N PRO A 351 -13.88 23.15 -27.42
CA PRO A 351 -14.99 22.22 -27.35
C PRO A 351 -14.96 21.40 -28.64
N ALA A 352 -14.77 20.08 -28.51
CA ALA A 352 -15.00 19.16 -29.61
C ALA A 352 -16.47 19.33 -30.03
N THR A 353 -16.67 19.99 -31.16
CA THR A 353 -17.96 20.02 -31.83
C THR A 353 -18.18 18.61 -32.35
N HIS A 354 -19.04 17.86 -31.66
CA HIS A 354 -19.61 16.63 -32.21
C HIS A 354 -20.49 17.02 -33.41
N GLY A 355 -20.02 16.66 -34.60
CA GLY A 355 -20.86 16.52 -35.80
C GLY A 355 -21.38 15.10 -35.92
#